data_AF-A0A2M8F8U0-F1
#
_entry.id   AF-A0A2M8F8U0-F1
#
_cell.length_a   1.000
_cell.length_b   1.000
_cell.length_c   1.000
_cell.angle_alpha   90.00
_cell.angle_beta   90.00
_cell.angle_gamma   90.00
#
_symmetry.space_group_name_H-M   'P 1'
#
loop_
_entity.id
_entity.type
_entity.pdbx_description
1 polymer ?
#
loop_
_entity_poly.entity_id
_entity_poly.type
_entity_poly.pdbx_seq_one_letter_code
_entity_poly.pdbx_strand_id
1 'polypeptide(L)'
;MIEDRTINIRIRDILKVLGIVAVLYALYLLWDIVLLLFVALIFAALIDPFAASLARRKIPRGVAVVFVYIIFFGIVGTAVGVLAPVVAHDVTQLVAASNDAFSTLTTQEWASQVFGGMNTLNQTEQTLFSSGNANGALAGLFSTVSGFFGGVVSLFIVLVMTFYLVSQDDPLGKILRS
;
A
#
# COMPACT_ATOMS: atom_id res chain seq x y z
N MET A 1 -25.24 -40.46 38.19
CA MET A 1 -24.98 -39.12 38.75
C MET A 1 -24.58 -38.24 37.58
N ILE A 2 -25.45 -37.33 37.14
CA ILE A 2 -25.12 -36.31 36.14
C ILE A 2 -25.07 -35.00 36.93
N GLU A 3 -23.88 -34.45 37.07
CA GLU A 3 -23.64 -33.20 37.78
C GLU A 3 -24.04 -32.04 36.86
N ASP A 4 -25.16 -31.36 37.17
CA ASP A 4 -25.58 -30.17 36.43
C ASP A 4 -24.63 -28.99 36.76
N ARG A 5 -23.63 -28.78 35.89
CA ARG A 5 -22.78 -27.58 35.93
C ARG A 5 -23.61 -26.36 35.54
N THR A 6 -24.09 -25.63 36.54
CA THR A 6 -24.70 -24.31 36.35
C THR A 6 -23.60 -23.29 36.02
N ILE A 7 -23.42 -22.98 34.74
CA ILE A 7 -22.50 -21.92 34.29
C ILE A 7 -23.13 -20.57 34.64
N ASN A 8 -22.67 -19.96 35.72
CA ASN A 8 -23.12 -18.63 36.15
C ASN A 8 -22.35 -17.55 35.37
N ILE A 9 -22.88 -17.16 34.20
CA ILE A 9 -22.28 -16.12 33.35
C ILE A 9 -22.68 -14.76 33.89
N ARG A 10 -21.72 -14.01 34.47
CA ARG A 10 -21.98 -12.63 34.90
C ARG A 10 -21.92 -11.69 33.71
N ILE A 11 -22.81 -10.70 33.69
CA ILE A 11 -22.86 -9.65 32.65
C ILE A 11 -21.53 -8.91 32.48
N ARG A 12 -20.76 -8.78 33.56
CA ARG A 12 -19.43 -8.17 33.58
C ARG A 12 -18.42 -8.95 32.74
N ASP A 13 -18.54 -10.27 32.68
CA ASP A 13 -17.63 -11.11 31.91
C ASP A 13 -17.96 -11.02 30.41
N ILE A 14 -19.25 -10.94 30.06
CA ILE A 14 -19.71 -10.67 28.69
C ILE A 14 -19.23 -9.29 28.21
N LEU A 15 -19.37 -8.24 29.03
CA LEU A 15 -18.88 -6.89 28.73
C LEU A 15 -17.36 -6.85 28.53
N LYS A 16 -16.59 -7.58 29.33
CA LYS A 16 -15.13 -7.70 29.16
C LYS A 16 -14.78 -8.37 27.84
N VAL A 17 -15.42 -9.49 27.53
CA VAL A 17 -15.18 -10.22 26.27
C VAL A 17 -15.56 -9.34 25.08
N LEU A 18 -16.71 -8.66 25.11
CA LEU A 18 -17.14 -7.75 24.07
C LEU A 18 -16.17 -6.57 23.91
N GLY A 19 -15.68 -6.00 25.01
CA GLY A 19 -14.67 -4.95 24.97
C GLY A 19 -13.36 -5.40 24.33
N ILE A 20 -12.88 -6.61 24.68
CA ILE A 20 -11.68 -7.19 24.07
C ILE A 20 -11.89 -7.42 22.56
N VAL A 21 -13.03 -7.99 22.17
CA VAL A 21 -13.37 -8.20 20.75
C VAL A 21 -13.46 -6.86 20.01
N ALA A 22 -14.05 -5.83 20.62
CA ALA A 22 -14.14 -4.49 20.03
C ALA A 22 -12.75 -3.87 19.83
N VAL A 23 -11.83 -4.01 20.80
CA VAL A 23 -10.44 -3.54 20.69
C VAL A 23 -9.69 -4.31 19.61
N LEU A 24 -9.82 -5.64 19.57
CA LEU A 24 -9.18 -6.47 18.54
C LEU A 24 -9.72 -6.13 17.15
N TYR A 25 -11.03 -5.87 17.03
CA TYR A 25 -11.66 -5.45 15.77
C TYR A 25 -11.20 -4.06 15.34
N ALA A 26 -11.11 -3.12 16.28
CA ALA A 26 -10.54 -1.80 16.03
C ALA A 26 -9.07 -1.90 15.60
N LEU A 27 -8.27 -2.75 16.25
CA LEU A 27 -6.88 -2.98 15.88
C LEU A 27 -6.74 -3.62 14.49
N TYR A 28 -7.64 -4.53 14.14
CA TYR A 28 -7.72 -5.10 12.80
C TYR A 28 -8.06 -4.02 11.76
N LEU A 29 -9.01 -3.13 12.06
CA LEU A 29 -9.40 -2.04 11.17
C LEU A 29 -8.28 -0.99 11.00
N LEU A 30 -7.50 -0.75 12.06
CA LEU A 30 -6.39 0.21 12.07
C LEU A 30 -5.05 -0.44 11.71
N TRP A 31 -5.02 -1.72 11.37
CA TRP A 31 -3.78 -2.46 11.13
C TRP A 31 -2.91 -1.80 10.05
N ASP A 32 -3.53 -1.27 9.00
CA ASP A 32 -2.84 -0.55 7.93
C ASP A 32 -2.14 0.71 8.45
N ILE A 33 -2.78 1.45 9.37
CA ILE A 33 -2.19 2.65 10.00
C ILE A 33 -1.06 2.26 10.93
N VAL A 34 -1.20 1.17 11.68
CA VAL A 34 -0.14 0.64 12.56
C VAL A 34 1.09 0.25 11.74
N LEU A 35 0.89 -0.44 10.61
CA LEU A 35 1.96 -0.83 9.70
C LEU A 35 2.63 0.42 9.09
N LEU A 36 1.84 1.42 8.72
CA LEU A 36 2.33 2.71 8.21
C LEU A 36 3.15 3.48 9.27
N LEU A 37 2.72 3.47 10.54
CA LEU A 37 3.46 4.01 11.67
C LEU A 37 4.78 3.26 11.88
N PHE A 38 4.76 1.93 11.82
CA PHE A 38 5.95 1.10 11.96
C PHE A 38 7.00 1.43 10.89
N VAL A 39 6.56 1.59 9.63
CA VAL A 39 7.44 2.04 8.54
C VAL A 39 8.00 3.43 8.83
N ALA A 40 7.16 4.39 9.24
CA ALA A 40 7.62 5.73 9.61
C ALA A 40 8.66 5.71 10.75
N LEU A 41 8.50 4.81 11.73
CA LEU A 41 9.44 4.63 12.85
C LEU A 41 10.79 4.09 12.36
N ILE A 42 10.79 3.13 11.43
CA ILE A 42 12.02 2.64 10.80
C ILE A 42 12.73 3.79 10.08
N PHE A 43 12.01 4.57 9.26
CA PHE A 43 12.60 5.72 8.58
C PHE A 43 13.11 6.78 9.57
N ALA A 44 12.37 7.07 10.63
CA ALA A 44 12.81 7.98 11.68
C ALA A 44 14.13 7.52 12.32
N ALA A 45 14.22 6.24 12.68
CA ALA A 45 15.45 5.65 13.24
C ALA A 45 16.63 5.65 12.26
N LEU A 46 16.37 5.52 10.95
CA LEU A 46 17.39 5.66 9.91
C LEU A 46 17.86 7.10 9.75
N ILE A 47 16.95 8.07 9.86
CA ILE A 47 17.23 9.50 9.66
C ILE A 47 17.92 10.12 10.88
N ASP A 48 17.58 9.70 12.09
CA ASP A 48 18.11 10.27 13.34
C ASP A 48 19.65 10.34 13.40
N PRO A 49 20.44 9.29 13.06
CA PRO A 49 21.90 9.40 13.06
C PRO A 49 22.43 10.39 12.01
N PHE A 50 21.78 10.49 10.84
CA PHE A 50 22.12 11.50 9.81
C PHE A 50 21.79 12.91 10.29
N ALA A 51 20.61 13.10 10.90
CA ALA A 51 20.18 14.37 11.46
C ALA A 51 21.08 14.81 12.63
N ALA A 52 21.51 13.89 13.49
CA ALA A 52 22.46 14.15 14.57
C ALA A 52 23.84 14.57 14.04
N SER A 53 24.33 13.97 12.95
CA SER A 53 25.57 14.38 12.28
C SER A 53 25.45 15.78 11.68
N LEU A 54 24.30 16.11 11.08
CA LEU A 54 24.01 17.45 10.56
C LEU A 54 23.81 18.51 11.66
N ALA A 55 23.27 18.13 12.81
CA ALA A 55 23.12 19.00 13.96
C ALA A 55 24.47 19.49 14.51
N ARG A 56 25.55 18.70 14.37
CA ARG A 56 26.93 19.13 14.70
C ARG A 56 27.42 20.29 13.83
N ARG A 57 26.82 20.50 12.64
CA ARG A 57 27.04 21.65 11.76
C ARG A 57 26.10 22.83 12.04
N LYS A 58 25.40 22.86 13.18
CA LYS A 58 24.39 23.88 13.57
C LYS A 58 23.15 23.93 12.65
N ILE A 59 22.87 22.86 11.91
CA ILE A 59 21.66 22.78 11.08
C ILE A 59 20.48 22.32 11.96
N PRO A 60 19.37 23.07 12.01
CA PRO A 60 18.20 22.68 12.79
C PRO A 60 17.64 21.35 12.27
N ARG A 61 17.21 20.46 13.18
CA ARG A 61 16.76 19.09 12.87
C ARG A 61 15.74 19.03 11.73
N GLY A 62 14.82 20.00 11.65
CA GLY A 62 13.83 20.08 10.57
C GLY A 62 14.44 20.20 9.16
N VAL A 63 15.58 20.89 9.01
CA VAL A 63 16.25 21.04 7.70
C VAL A 63 16.95 19.74 7.28
N ALA A 64 17.48 18.97 8.24
CA ALA A 64 18.04 17.66 7.95
C ALA A 64 16.97 16.70 7.40
N VAL A 65 15.76 16.74 7.98
CA VAL A 65 14.63 15.93 7.53
C VAL A 65 14.18 16.33 6.12
N VAL A 66 14.06 17.63 5.84
CA VAL A 66 13.74 18.13 4.48
C VAL A 66 14.80 17.69 3.46
N PHE A 67 16.08 17.72 3.82
CA PHE A 67 17.15 17.29 2.93
C PHE A 67 17.07 15.79 2.60
N VAL A 68 16.78 14.94 3.60
CA VAL A 68 16.54 13.51 3.36
C VAL A 68 15.32 13.31 2.46
N TYR A 69 14.27 14.12 2.59
CA TYR A 69 13.12 14.04 1.68
C TYR A 69 13.48 14.32 0.24
N ILE A 70 14.26 15.37 -0.03
CA ILE A 70 14.70 15.68 -1.40
C ILE A 70 15.47 14.50 -2.00
N ILE A 71 16.38 13.90 -1.23
CA ILE A 71 17.16 12.74 -1.68
C ILE A 71 16.24 11.54 -1.90
N PHE A 72 15.35 11.23 -0.97
CA PHE A 72 14.44 10.09 -1.05
C PHE A 72 13.49 10.20 -2.25
N PHE A 73 12.82 11.34 -2.42
CA PHE A 73 11.94 11.59 -3.58
C PHE A 73 12.72 11.60 -4.88
N GLY A 74 13.96 12.11 -4.89
CA GLY A 74 14.86 12.01 -6.03
C GLY A 74 15.12 10.56 -6.40
N ILE A 75 15.58 9.73 -5.45
CA ILE A 75 15.87 8.32 -5.68
C ILE A 75 14.62 7.55 -6.14
N VAL A 76 13.51 7.67 -5.40
CA VAL A 76 12.26 6.96 -5.72
C VAL A 76 11.68 7.42 -7.05
N GLY A 77 11.65 8.74 -7.30
CA GLY A 77 11.17 9.28 -8.57
C GLY A 77 11.99 8.80 -9.76
N THR A 78 13.31 8.72 -9.60
CA THR A 78 14.21 8.20 -10.65
C THR A 78 14.04 6.70 -10.83
N ALA A 79 13.94 5.94 -9.73
CA ALA A 79 13.72 4.50 -9.76
C ALA A 79 12.39 4.15 -10.44
N VAL A 80 11.30 4.81 -10.08
CA VAL A 80 10.00 4.60 -10.73
C VAL A 80 10.05 5.04 -12.19
N GLY A 81 10.66 6.19 -12.49
CA GLY A 81 10.78 6.69 -13.86
C GLY A 81 11.55 5.75 -14.80
N VAL A 82 12.54 5.00 -14.28
CA VAL A 82 13.30 4.01 -15.05
C VAL A 82 12.63 2.64 -15.04
N LEU A 83 12.10 2.19 -13.90
CA LEU A 83 11.51 0.85 -13.77
C LEU A 83 10.14 0.76 -14.42
N ALA A 84 9.32 1.80 -14.37
CA ALA A 84 7.98 1.79 -14.98
C ALA A 84 8.01 1.48 -16.49
N PRO A 85 8.81 2.15 -17.34
CA PRO A 85 8.86 1.81 -18.76
C PRO A 85 9.49 0.45 -19.03
N VAL A 86 10.48 0.02 -18.24
CA VAL A 86 11.12 -1.31 -18.38
C VAL A 86 10.10 -2.41 -18.09
N VAL A 87 9.39 -2.32 -16.95
CA VAL A 87 8.35 -3.28 -16.58
C VAL A 87 7.19 -3.24 -17.56
N ALA A 88 6.77 -2.05 -18.03
CA ALA A 88 5.72 -1.95 -19.03
C ALA A 88 6.12 -2.61 -20.36
N HIS A 89 7.36 -2.41 -20.81
CA HIS A 89 7.86 -3.04 -22.03
C HIS A 89 7.96 -4.57 -21.89
N ASP A 90 8.45 -5.05 -20.76
CA ASP A 90 8.64 -6.50 -20.54
C ASP A 90 7.31 -7.22 -20.32
N VAL A 91 6.36 -6.60 -19.61
CA VAL A 91 5.00 -7.13 -19.42
C VAL A 91 4.23 -7.11 -20.74
N THR A 92 4.34 -6.05 -21.55
CA THR A 92 3.68 -6.00 -22.87
C THR A 92 4.25 -7.04 -23.83
N GLN A 93 5.56 -7.32 -23.80
CA GLN A 93 6.14 -8.41 -24.59
C GLN A 93 5.69 -9.79 -24.12
N LEU A 94 5.58 -10.01 -22.80
CA LEU A 94 5.12 -11.28 -22.24
C LEU A 94 3.64 -11.53 -22.55
N VAL A 95 2.81 -10.47 -22.46
CA VAL A 95 1.40 -10.50 -22.86
C VAL A 95 1.28 -10.73 -24.36
N ALA A 96 2.05 -10.03 -25.19
CA ALA A 96 2.03 -10.21 -26.65
C ALA A 96 2.44 -11.64 -27.06
N ALA A 97 3.49 -12.19 -26.48
CA ALA A 97 3.94 -13.56 -26.74
C ALA A 97 2.89 -14.60 -26.31
N SER A 98 2.20 -14.37 -25.19
CA SER A 98 1.11 -15.24 -24.74
C SER A 98 -0.12 -15.15 -25.64
N ASN A 99 -0.47 -13.97 -26.12
CA ASN A 99 -1.61 -13.76 -27.02
C ASN A 99 -1.35 -14.36 -28.40
N ASP A 100 -0.12 -14.28 -28.92
CA ASP A 100 0.26 -14.86 -30.22
C ASP A 100 0.20 -16.40 -30.20
N ALA A 101 0.68 -17.01 -29.11
CA ALA A 101 0.55 -18.44 -28.90
C ALA A 101 -0.92 -18.88 -28.78
N PHE A 102 -1.76 -18.11 -28.08
CA PHE A 102 -3.19 -18.38 -27.98
C PHE A 102 -3.95 -18.16 -29.29
N SER A 103 -3.65 -17.11 -30.05
CA SER A 103 -4.31 -16.84 -31.33
C SER A 103 -4.02 -17.93 -32.35
N THR A 104 -2.79 -18.44 -32.39
CA THR A 104 -2.37 -19.53 -33.29
C THR A 104 -3.03 -20.87 -32.94
N LEU A 105 -3.36 -21.08 -31.67
CA LEU A 105 -4.14 -22.24 -31.24
C LEU A 105 -5.62 -22.08 -31.60
N THR A 106 -6.20 -20.90 -31.46
CA THR A 106 -7.64 -20.64 -31.75
C THR A 106 -7.99 -20.55 -33.23
N THR A 107 -7.02 -20.38 -34.15
CA THR A 107 -7.25 -20.38 -35.61
C THR A 107 -7.48 -21.77 -36.19
N GLN A 108 -7.23 -22.85 -35.43
CA GLN A 108 -7.66 -24.19 -35.80
C GLN A 108 -9.13 -24.38 -35.45
N GLU A 109 -9.95 -24.84 -36.42
CA GLU A 109 -11.42 -24.91 -36.30
C GLU A 109 -11.91 -25.63 -35.02
N TRP A 110 -11.22 -26.69 -34.59
CA TRP A 110 -11.54 -27.45 -33.38
C TRP A 110 -11.30 -26.67 -32.07
N ALA A 111 -10.31 -25.78 -32.05
CA ALA A 111 -9.96 -24.99 -30.87
C ALA A 111 -10.91 -23.80 -30.70
N SER A 112 -11.41 -23.22 -31.79
CA SER A 112 -12.41 -22.15 -31.74
C SER A 112 -13.73 -22.58 -31.08
N GLN A 113 -14.11 -23.85 -31.20
CA GLN A 113 -15.33 -24.41 -30.58
C GLN A 113 -15.16 -24.70 -29.08
N VAL A 114 -13.94 -25.02 -28.64
CA VAL A 114 -13.63 -25.35 -27.23
C VAL A 114 -13.23 -24.11 -26.42
N PHE A 115 -12.51 -23.19 -27.05
CA PHE A 115 -11.91 -22.01 -26.40
C PHE A 115 -12.50 -20.67 -26.87
N GLY A 116 -13.46 -20.66 -27.81
CA GLY A 116 -14.08 -19.44 -28.33
C GLY A 116 -14.79 -18.58 -27.27
N GLY A 117 -15.20 -19.17 -26.14
CA GLY A 117 -15.71 -18.42 -24.98
C GLY A 117 -14.62 -17.66 -24.20
N MET A 118 -13.37 -18.10 -24.27
CA MET A 118 -12.25 -17.60 -23.46
C MET A 118 -11.54 -16.39 -24.10
N ASN A 119 -11.61 -16.24 -25.43
CA ASN A 119 -11.12 -15.05 -26.17
C ASN A 119 -11.92 -13.77 -25.89
N THR A 120 -13.05 -13.86 -25.17
CA THR A 120 -13.84 -12.69 -24.77
C THR A 120 -13.22 -11.95 -23.58
N LEU A 121 -12.47 -12.63 -22.72
CA LEU A 121 -11.90 -12.02 -21.51
C LEU A 121 -10.71 -11.08 -21.84
N ASN A 122 -9.81 -11.49 -22.75
CA ASN A 122 -8.69 -10.65 -23.18
C ASN A 122 -9.12 -9.51 -24.13
N GLN A 123 -10.17 -9.72 -24.93
CA GLN A 123 -10.73 -8.64 -25.74
C GLN A 123 -11.52 -7.63 -24.90
N THR A 124 -12.06 -8.00 -23.74
CA THR A 124 -12.80 -7.08 -22.86
C THR A 124 -11.86 -6.02 -22.28
N GLU A 125 -10.67 -6.38 -21.84
CA GLU A 125 -9.66 -5.42 -21.35
C GLU A 125 -9.21 -4.44 -22.45
N GLN A 126 -9.00 -4.94 -23.69
CA GLN A 126 -8.57 -4.10 -24.81
C GLN A 126 -9.72 -3.28 -25.42
N THR A 127 -10.96 -3.77 -25.34
CA THR A 127 -12.16 -3.00 -25.73
C THR A 127 -12.61 -2.01 -24.65
N LEU A 128 -12.25 -2.15 -23.38
CA LEU A 128 -12.54 -1.12 -22.38
C LEU A 128 -11.81 0.21 -22.65
N PHE A 129 -10.62 0.15 -23.26
CA PHE A 129 -9.85 1.32 -23.69
C PHE A 129 -10.05 1.69 -25.17
N SER A 130 -10.43 0.73 -26.03
CA SER A 130 -10.51 0.93 -27.49
C SER A 130 -11.94 0.94 -28.05
N SER A 131 -12.95 0.50 -27.30
CA SER A 131 -14.35 0.69 -27.66
C SER A 131 -14.79 2.07 -27.19
N GLY A 132 -15.48 2.83 -28.05
CA GLY A 132 -15.96 4.19 -27.77
C GLY A 132 -16.96 4.34 -26.61
N ASN A 133 -16.99 3.41 -25.65
CA ASN A 133 -17.66 3.57 -24.38
C ASN A 133 -16.80 4.47 -23.47
N ALA A 134 -17.03 5.78 -23.58
CA ALA A 134 -16.43 6.79 -22.72
C ALA A 134 -16.49 6.39 -21.22
N ASN A 135 -17.55 5.72 -20.79
CA ASN A 135 -17.72 5.27 -19.40
C ASN A 135 -16.65 4.25 -18.93
N GLY A 136 -16.16 3.37 -19.82
CA GLY A 136 -15.14 2.36 -19.47
C GLY A 136 -13.74 2.97 -19.36
N ALA A 137 -13.38 3.80 -20.35
CA ALA A 137 -12.13 4.54 -20.32
C ALA A 137 -12.08 5.54 -19.15
N LEU A 138 -13.18 6.24 -18.85
CA LEU A 138 -13.27 7.13 -17.70
C LEU A 138 -13.17 6.38 -16.37
N ALA A 139 -13.76 5.19 -16.24
CA ALA A 139 -13.63 4.36 -15.05
C ALA A 139 -12.18 3.87 -14.83
N GLY A 140 -11.49 3.44 -15.90
CA GLY A 140 -10.08 3.04 -15.84
C GLY A 140 -9.12 4.20 -15.56
N LEU A 141 -9.38 5.38 -16.13
CA LEU A 141 -8.66 6.61 -15.81
C LEU A 141 -8.91 7.02 -14.35
N PHE A 142 -10.16 6.95 -13.88
CA PHE A 142 -10.51 7.29 -12.50
C PHE A 142 -9.90 6.30 -11.49
N SER A 143 -9.86 5.00 -11.77
CA SER A 143 -9.21 4.01 -10.89
C SER A 143 -7.69 4.20 -10.85
N THR A 144 -7.07 4.48 -11.99
CA THR A 144 -5.62 4.73 -12.07
C THR A 144 -5.25 6.02 -11.33
N VAL A 145 -6.01 7.10 -11.53
CA VAL A 145 -5.79 8.38 -10.87
C VAL A 145 -6.07 8.29 -9.37
N SER A 146 -7.16 7.63 -8.96
CA SER A 146 -7.49 7.45 -7.53
C SER A 146 -6.50 6.53 -6.81
N GLY A 147 -6.03 5.46 -7.46
CA GLY A 147 -4.98 4.59 -6.92
C GLY A 147 -3.65 5.33 -6.74
N PHE A 148 -3.26 6.13 -7.73
CA PHE A 148 -2.08 7.00 -7.63
C PHE A 148 -2.22 8.02 -6.49
N PHE A 149 -3.37 8.70 -6.40
CA PHE A 149 -3.65 9.65 -5.32
C PHE A 149 -3.64 8.97 -3.95
N GLY A 150 -4.21 7.78 -3.81
CA GLY A 150 -4.18 7.01 -2.57
C GLY A 150 -2.76 6.68 -2.12
N GLY A 151 -1.90 6.28 -3.07
CA GLY A 151 -0.46 6.05 -2.82
C GLY A 151 0.30 7.32 -2.44
N VAL A 152 0.03 8.44 -3.11
CA VAL A 152 0.66 9.73 -2.76
C VAL A 152 0.22 10.21 -1.38
N VAL A 153 -1.06 10.08 -1.02
CA VAL A 153 -1.59 10.45 0.29
C VAL A 153 -1.00 9.57 1.39
N SER A 154 -0.92 8.25 1.19
CA SER A 154 -0.32 7.35 2.18
C SER A 154 1.16 7.67 2.39
N LEU A 155 1.91 7.92 1.32
CA LEU A 155 3.29 8.38 1.38
C LEU A 155 3.42 9.70 2.15
N PHE A 156 2.54 10.66 1.87
CA PHE A 156 2.52 11.95 2.56
C PHE A 156 2.25 11.80 4.06
N ILE A 157 1.35 10.89 4.46
CA ILE A 157 1.09 10.60 5.87
C ILE A 157 2.35 10.01 6.53
N VAL A 158 3.01 9.02 5.92
CA VAL A 158 4.29 8.47 6.44
C VAL A 158 5.30 9.58 6.64
N LEU A 159 5.39 10.48 5.66
CA LEU A 159 6.31 11.62 5.67
C LEU A 159 6.06 12.51 6.90
N VAL A 160 4.84 12.99 7.07
CA VAL A 160 4.44 13.84 8.20
C VAL A 160 4.66 13.13 9.54
N MET A 161 4.34 11.84 9.61
CA MET A 161 4.54 11.01 10.80
C MET A 161 6.02 10.91 11.18
N THR A 162 6.88 10.66 10.19
CA THR A 162 8.33 10.57 10.37
C THR A 162 8.90 11.91 10.83
N PHE A 163 8.47 13.03 10.22
CA PHE A 163 8.87 14.36 10.65
C PHE A 163 8.47 14.63 12.11
N TYR A 164 7.23 14.31 12.46
CA TYR A 164 6.74 14.51 13.83
C TYR A 164 7.57 13.69 14.83
N LEU A 165 7.82 12.41 14.54
CA LEU A 165 8.62 11.54 15.41
C LEU A 165 10.07 12.02 15.56
N VAL A 166 10.70 12.52 14.49
CA VAL A 166 12.08 13.02 14.53
C VAL A 166 12.18 14.43 15.13
N SER A 167 11.17 15.27 14.92
CA SER A 167 11.13 16.63 15.45
C SER A 167 10.78 16.66 16.93
N GLN A 168 10.12 15.63 17.44
CA GLN A 168 9.78 15.54 18.85
C GLN A 168 11.02 15.06 19.61
N ASP A 169 11.66 15.99 20.34
CA ASP A 169 12.76 15.66 21.23
C ASP A 169 12.26 14.71 22.34
N ASP A 170 12.52 13.43 22.13
CA ASP A 170 12.37 12.31 23.06
C ASP A 170 10.96 12.13 23.68
N PRO A 171 10.00 11.58 22.92
CA PRO A 171 8.65 11.29 23.45
C PRO A 171 8.68 10.25 24.59
N LEU A 172 9.67 9.35 24.61
CA LEU A 172 9.79 8.30 25.61
C LEU A 172 10.51 8.78 26.89
N GLY A 173 11.53 9.62 26.74
CA GLY A 173 12.26 10.21 27.89
C GLY A 173 11.39 11.04 28.83
N LYS A 174 10.24 11.57 28.35
CA LYS A 174 9.31 12.37 29.16
C LYS A 174 8.28 11.53 29.93
N ILE A 175 7.93 10.34 29.42
CA ILE A 175 6.94 9.44 30.04
C ILE A 175 7.61 8.56 31.10
N LEU A 176 8.87 8.17 30.88
CA LEU A 176 9.65 7.37 31.84
C LEU A 176 10.25 8.18 33.00
N ARG A 177 10.17 9.51 32.94
CA ARG A 177 10.67 10.43 33.97
C ARG A 177 9.54 11.08 34.79
N SER A 178 8.29 10.68 34.57
CA SER A 178 7.13 11.03 35.40
C SER A 178 6.63 9.81 36.15
#